data_AF-A0A8H3VHH1-F1
#
_entry.id   AF-A0A8H3VHH1-F1
#
_cell.length_a   1.000
_cell.length_b   1.000
_cell.length_c   1.000
_cell.angle_alpha   90.00
_cell.angle_beta   90.00
_cell.angle_gamma   90.00
#
_symmetry.space_group_name_H-M   'P 1'
#
loop_
_entity.id
_entity.type
_entity.pdbx_description
1 polymer ?
#
loop_
_entity_poly.entity_id
_entity_poly.type
_entity_poly.pdbx_seq_one_letter_code
_entity_poly.pdbx_strand_id
1 'polypeptide(L)'
;MDLDEHVLPTALFSPSKAAAQRAQAQDWHTIDVWLSSKYQGRSVPTFERNEDTLKILRELVAANERGDEERDLIWGVWSEGLGEMKRGMGETNSPLTADLTNGLPPTGLIALSSLSTLAIELNTPSCDALSIVETVTNLTLTQQTLTQSLIRLTQLQKRLETHLQSLWSANHELRSENFQAPRELARQTLDWNRNTKQLRSKITEYNDRLSTLNPYQGSPSPYSSPRRNHSRSNTVSLTPVEEVVEKEKRLLELGEKVRELEEQVKAYKGLPKDKDDARKVVEKIRKENDKLRQKRDRLFEGLVGG
;
A
#
# COMPACT_ATOMS: atom_id res chain seq x y z
N MET A 1 -53.79 3.70 40.09
CA MET A 1 -53.44 3.02 41.34
C MET A 1 -52.83 1.70 40.95
N ASP A 2 -51.55 1.67 40.61
CA ASP A 2 -50.39 1.68 41.55
C ASP A 2 -49.88 0.23 41.62
N LEU A 3 -48.63 -0.13 41.42
CA LEU A 3 -47.39 0.59 41.18
C LEU A 3 -46.47 -0.37 40.41
N ASP A 4 -45.71 0.18 39.46
CA ASP A 4 -44.43 -0.36 39.04
C ASP A 4 -43.55 -0.56 40.27
N GLU A 5 -43.15 -1.79 40.60
CA GLU A 5 -42.03 -1.99 41.51
C GLU A 5 -41.20 -3.22 41.14
N HIS A 6 -39.96 -2.91 40.75
CA HIS A 6 -38.78 -3.77 40.77
C HIS A 6 -38.46 -4.64 39.53
N VAL A 7 -38.36 -3.98 38.37
CA VAL A 7 -37.23 -4.29 37.48
C VAL A 7 -35.96 -3.79 38.16
N LEU A 8 -35.35 -4.62 39.02
CA LEU A 8 -34.10 -4.29 39.70
C LEU A 8 -33.00 -4.05 38.64
N PRO A 9 -32.35 -2.86 38.63
CA PRO A 9 -31.20 -2.57 37.77
C PRO A 9 -29.98 -3.47 38.03
N THR A 10 -30.03 -4.27 39.09
CA THR A 10 -28.92 -5.07 39.62
C THR A 10 -28.59 -6.29 38.76
N ALA A 11 -29.52 -6.77 37.91
CA ALA A 11 -29.29 -7.95 37.07
C ALA A 11 -28.64 -7.65 35.71
N LEU A 12 -28.54 -6.37 35.31
CA LEU A 12 -27.93 -5.98 34.02
C LEU A 12 -26.42 -5.71 34.10
N PHE A 13 -25.87 -5.69 35.31
CA PHE A 13 -24.47 -5.45 35.57
C PHE A 13 -23.89 -6.56 36.43
N SER A 14 -23.31 -7.59 35.79
CA SER A 14 -22.38 -8.46 36.49
C SER A 14 -21.31 -7.57 37.14
N PRO A 15 -21.04 -7.69 38.46
CA PRO A 15 -20.07 -6.85 39.16
C PRO A 15 -18.72 -6.73 38.46
N SER A 16 -18.32 -7.77 37.73
CA SER A 16 -17.12 -7.81 36.90
C SER A 16 -17.18 -6.84 35.70
N LYS A 17 -18.30 -6.79 34.96
CA LYS A 17 -18.48 -5.86 33.83
C LYS A 17 -18.60 -4.41 34.29
N ALA A 18 -19.27 -4.17 35.41
CA ALA A 18 -19.39 -2.83 35.98
C ALA A 18 -18.06 -2.33 36.57
N ALA A 19 -17.21 -3.22 37.08
CA ALA A 19 -15.84 -2.87 37.49
C ALA A 19 -14.97 -2.52 36.27
N ALA A 20 -15.03 -3.31 35.20
CA ALA A 20 -14.30 -3.05 33.97
C ALA A 20 -14.68 -1.71 33.32
N GLN A 21 -15.98 -1.39 33.26
CA GLN A 21 -16.45 -0.11 32.73
C GLN A 21 -16.00 1.09 33.59
N ARG A 22 -15.96 0.94 34.92
CA ARG A 22 -15.43 1.97 35.82
C ARG A 22 -13.93 2.18 35.64
N ALA A 23 -13.15 1.10 35.53
CA ALA A 23 -11.72 1.17 35.26
C ALA A 23 -11.45 1.86 33.91
N GLN A 24 -12.19 1.49 32.86
CA GLN A 24 -12.08 2.12 31.55
C GLN A 24 -12.45 3.61 31.60
N ALA A 25 -13.47 3.99 32.37
CA ALA A 25 -13.85 5.39 32.54
C ALA A 25 -12.78 6.21 33.29
N GLN A 26 -12.10 5.60 34.27
CA GLN A 26 -10.96 6.20 34.98
C GLN A 26 -9.75 6.39 34.05
N ASP A 27 -9.46 5.40 33.21
CA ASP A 27 -8.39 5.47 32.22
C ASP A 27 -8.65 6.61 31.22
N TRP A 28 -9.89 6.74 30.73
CA TRP A 28 -10.30 7.86 29.87
C TRP A 28 -10.20 9.21 30.57
N HIS A 29 -10.57 9.29 31.85
CA HIS A 29 -10.44 10.54 32.62
C HIS A 29 -8.97 10.96 32.74
N THR A 30 -8.07 10.01 32.98
CA THR A 30 -6.62 10.25 33.08
C THR A 30 -6.08 10.81 31.76
N ILE A 31 -6.50 10.23 30.63
CA ILE A 31 -6.14 10.70 29.29
C ILE A 31 -6.72 12.09 29.02
N ASP A 32 -7.97 12.37 29.40
CA ASP A 32 -8.60 13.67 29.20
C ASP A 32 -7.88 14.77 30.00
N VAL A 33 -7.49 14.50 31.24
CA VAL A 33 -6.67 15.42 32.06
C VAL A 33 -5.31 15.64 31.40
N TRP A 34 -4.64 14.57 30.96
CA TRP A 34 -3.34 14.67 30.28
C TRP A 34 -3.42 15.47 28.96
N LEU A 35 -4.42 15.20 28.12
CA LEU A 35 -4.67 15.94 26.89
C LEU A 35 -4.97 17.42 27.19
N SER A 36 -5.79 17.71 28.19
CA SER A 36 -6.09 19.10 28.57
C SER A 36 -4.83 19.88 28.97
N SER A 37 -3.90 19.22 29.67
CA SER A 37 -2.60 19.78 30.04
C SER A 37 -1.72 20.04 28.81
N LYS A 38 -1.62 19.09 27.87
CA LYS A 38 -0.81 19.26 26.65
C LYS A 38 -1.37 20.29 25.67
N TYR A 39 -2.69 20.48 25.61
CA TYR A 39 -3.32 21.45 24.70
C TYR A 39 -3.45 22.87 25.28
N GLN A 40 -3.12 23.10 26.56
CA GLN A 40 -2.98 24.43 27.19
C GLN A 40 -4.12 25.41 26.85
N GLY A 41 -5.37 24.95 26.97
CA GLY A 41 -6.57 25.75 26.70
C GLY A 41 -7.05 25.76 25.23
N ARG A 42 -6.39 25.02 24.33
CA ARG A 42 -6.95 24.71 23.00
C ARG A 42 -7.91 23.52 23.10
N SER A 43 -8.95 23.50 22.27
CA SER A 43 -9.88 22.38 22.21
C SER A 43 -9.17 21.13 21.70
N VAL A 44 -9.27 20.04 22.45
CA VAL A 44 -8.79 18.72 22.02
C VAL A 44 -9.57 18.30 20.76
N PRO A 45 -8.89 17.89 19.68
CA PRO A 45 -9.56 17.39 18.48
C PRO A 45 -10.48 16.21 18.80
N THR A 46 -11.62 16.11 18.13
CA THR A 46 -12.53 14.97 18.31
C THR A 46 -11.91 13.72 17.70
N PHE A 47 -11.87 12.63 18.46
CA PHE A 47 -11.40 11.33 18.00
C PHE A 47 -12.31 10.20 18.50
N GLU A 48 -12.17 9.04 17.89
CA GLU A 48 -12.95 7.86 18.24
C GLU A 48 -12.50 7.27 19.59
N ARG A 49 -13.44 7.14 20.54
CA ARG A 49 -13.20 6.49 21.83
C ARG A 49 -13.45 4.98 21.72
N ASN A 50 -12.43 4.25 21.29
CA ASN A 50 -12.42 2.80 21.17
C ASN A 50 -11.36 2.22 22.14
N GLU A 51 -11.44 0.92 22.45
CA GLU A 51 -10.48 0.23 23.31
C GLU A 51 -9.06 0.27 22.72
N ASP A 52 -8.94 0.15 21.39
CA ASP A 52 -7.67 0.29 20.68
C ASP A 52 -7.07 1.69 20.84
N THR A 53 -7.90 2.74 20.76
CA THR A 53 -7.42 4.13 20.92
C THR A 53 -7.04 4.41 22.37
N LEU A 54 -7.77 3.86 23.34
CA LEU A 54 -7.42 3.94 24.76
C LEU A 54 -6.05 3.31 25.02
N LYS A 55 -5.80 2.12 24.47
CA LYS A 55 -4.53 1.41 24.63
C LYS A 55 -3.36 2.23 24.08
N ILE A 56 -3.49 2.73 22.85
CA ILE A 56 -2.46 3.55 22.20
C ILE A 56 -2.21 4.85 22.99
N LEU A 57 -3.27 5.53 23.42
CA LEU A 57 -3.14 6.77 24.18
C LEU A 57 -2.46 6.53 25.54
N ARG A 58 -2.75 5.42 26.21
CA ARG A 58 -2.06 5.04 27.45
C ARG A 58 -0.58 4.75 27.23
N GLU A 59 -0.24 4.03 26.17
CA GLU A 59 1.16 3.79 25.78
C GLU A 59 1.88 5.12 25.48
N LEU A 60 1.20 6.06 24.81
CA LEU A 60 1.72 7.38 24.51
C LEU A 60 1.92 8.22 25.77
N VAL A 61 0.97 8.23 26.70
CA VAL A 61 1.08 8.92 28.00
C VAL A 61 2.31 8.40 28.74
N ALA A 62 2.42 7.07 28.91
CA ALA A 62 3.54 6.45 29.60
C ALA A 62 4.89 6.71 28.90
N ALA A 63 4.92 6.76 27.57
CA ALA A 63 6.13 7.13 26.83
C ALA A 63 6.50 8.60 27.01
N ASN A 64 5.52 9.49 27.10
CA ASN A 64 5.73 10.92 27.35
C ASN A 64 6.24 11.16 28.77
N GLU A 65 5.63 10.52 29.78
CA GLU A 65 6.08 10.60 31.17
C GLU A 65 7.51 10.11 31.32
N ARG A 66 7.87 8.96 30.74
CA ARG A 66 9.28 8.49 30.72
C ARG A 66 10.22 9.51 30.07
N GLY A 67 9.80 10.12 28.96
CA GLY A 67 10.62 11.13 28.28
C GLY A 67 10.75 12.44 29.09
N ASP A 68 9.74 12.80 29.86
CA ASP A 68 9.77 13.94 30.78
C ASP A 68 10.68 13.63 31.98
N GLU A 69 10.59 12.43 32.57
CA GLU A 69 11.49 11.95 33.64
C GLU A 69 12.96 11.91 33.20
N GLU A 70 13.25 11.35 32.02
CA GLU A 70 14.62 11.34 31.47
C GLU A 70 15.17 12.75 31.30
N ARG A 71 14.34 13.69 30.83
CA ARG A 71 14.74 15.09 30.69
C ARG A 71 15.04 15.74 32.04
N ASP A 72 14.20 15.48 33.03
CA ASP A 72 14.37 16.00 34.39
C ASP A 72 15.63 15.42 35.06
N LEU A 73 15.92 14.13 34.87
CA LEU A 73 17.15 13.49 35.34
C LEU A 73 18.39 14.11 34.68
N ILE A 74 18.37 14.25 33.36
CA ILE A 74 19.45 14.91 32.61
C ILE A 74 19.65 16.32 33.17
N TRP A 75 18.58 17.10 33.28
CA TRP A 75 18.64 18.46 33.82
C TRP A 75 19.21 18.52 35.25
N GLY A 76 18.82 17.59 36.11
CA GLY A 76 19.36 17.46 37.46
C GLY A 76 20.87 17.26 37.45
N VAL A 77 21.36 16.31 36.63
CA VAL A 77 22.80 16.05 36.46
C VAL A 77 23.54 17.27 35.93
N TRP A 78 22.99 17.98 34.93
CA TRP A 78 23.59 19.21 34.42
C TRP A 78 23.66 20.31 35.49
N SER A 79 22.58 20.50 36.25
CA SER A 79 22.51 21.52 37.31
C SER A 79 23.49 21.21 38.45
N GLU A 80 23.59 19.95 38.85
CA GLU A 80 24.54 19.49 39.87
C GLU A 80 25.98 19.69 39.39
N GLY A 81 26.31 19.19 38.19
CA GLY A 81 27.64 19.35 37.59
C GLY A 81 28.07 20.81 37.43
N LEU A 82 27.14 21.70 37.04
CA LEU A 82 27.40 23.13 36.96
C LEU A 82 27.63 23.76 38.34
N GLY A 83 26.92 23.28 39.37
CA GLY A 83 27.14 23.66 40.76
C GLY A 83 28.54 23.26 41.27
N GLU A 84 28.99 22.05 40.94
CA GLU A 84 30.32 21.55 41.31
C GLU A 84 31.45 22.31 40.60
N MET A 85 31.31 22.54 39.29
CA MET A 85 32.24 23.31 38.48
C MET A 85 32.40 24.74 39.03
N LYS A 86 31.29 25.39 39.39
CA LYS A 86 31.30 26.74 39.97
C LYS A 86 31.99 26.78 41.33
N ARG A 87 31.83 25.73 42.15
CA ARG A 87 32.50 25.58 43.44
C ARG A 87 34.02 25.40 43.27
N GLY A 88 34.45 24.57 42.32
CA GLY A 88 35.87 24.35 42.00
C GLY A 88 36.58 25.54 41.32
N MET A 89 35.85 26.36 40.56
CA MET A 89 36.42 27.56 39.92
C MET A 89 36.81 28.65 40.92
N GLY A 90 36.19 28.66 42.11
CA GLY A 90 36.57 29.54 43.22
C GLY A 90 37.92 29.21 43.85
N GLU A 91 38.34 27.94 43.80
CA GLU A 91 39.59 27.44 44.41
C GLU A 91 40.79 27.51 43.43
N THR A 92 40.52 27.53 42.13
CA THR A 92 41.53 27.45 41.05
C THR A 92 41.99 28.80 40.50
N ASN A 93 41.35 29.91 40.88
CA ASN A 93 41.85 31.28 40.67
C ASN A 93 43.02 31.60 41.61
N SER A 94 44.04 30.75 41.57
CA SER A 94 45.29 30.92 42.29
C SER A 94 46.12 32.03 41.62
N PRO A 95 46.95 32.77 42.37
CA PRO A 95 47.85 33.79 41.81
C PRO A 95 48.76 33.23 40.70
N LEU A 96 49.01 31.91 40.71
CA LEU A 96 49.80 31.19 39.71
C LEU A 96 49.18 31.25 38.31
N THR A 97 47.84 31.19 38.16
CA THR A 97 47.21 31.26 36.84
C THR A 97 47.33 32.67 36.26
N ALA A 98 47.22 33.70 37.10
CA ALA A 98 47.46 35.09 36.71
C ALA A 98 48.92 35.30 36.28
N ASP A 99 49.89 34.80 37.05
CA ASP A 99 51.32 34.90 36.74
C ASP A 99 51.69 34.15 35.45
N LEU A 100 51.10 32.96 35.22
CA LEU A 100 51.27 32.22 33.97
C LEU A 100 50.68 32.98 32.78
N THR A 101 49.46 33.52 32.89
CA THR A 101 48.86 34.29 31.80
C THR A 101 49.66 35.55 31.46
N ASN A 102 50.27 36.20 32.46
CA ASN A 102 51.14 37.37 32.26
C ASN A 102 52.50 37.00 31.63
N GLY A 103 52.96 35.75 31.80
CA GLY A 103 54.20 35.24 31.22
C GLY A 103 54.09 34.71 29.79
N LEU A 104 52.88 34.56 29.24
CA LEU A 104 52.69 34.05 27.87
C LEU A 104 52.90 35.15 26.81
N PRO A 105 53.48 34.81 25.64
CA PRO A 105 53.49 35.72 24.49
C PRO A 105 52.06 35.98 23.99
N PRO A 106 51.80 37.12 23.32
CA PRO A 106 50.45 37.49 22.88
C PRO A 106 49.82 36.46 21.93
N THR A 107 50.63 35.78 21.13
CA THR A 107 50.18 34.68 20.26
C THR A 107 49.71 33.46 21.07
N GLY A 108 50.35 33.17 22.20
CA GLY A 108 49.95 32.10 23.12
C GLY A 108 48.63 32.40 23.80
N LEU A 109 48.38 33.66 24.18
CA LEU A 109 47.10 34.08 24.75
C LEU A 109 45.96 33.96 23.74
N ILE A 110 46.18 34.34 22.48
CA ILE A 110 45.18 34.20 21.41
C ILE A 110 44.91 32.72 21.11
N ALA A 111 45.95 31.88 21.08
CA ALA A 111 45.79 30.45 20.87
C ALA A 111 44.98 29.81 22.01
N LEU A 112 45.30 30.13 23.27
CA LEU A 112 44.59 29.62 24.44
C LEU A 112 43.13 30.09 24.48
N SER A 113 42.87 31.37 24.21
CA SER A 113 41.51 31.89 24.15
C SER A 113 40.72 31.22 23.03
N SER A 114 41.29 31.07 21.83
CA SER A 114 40.65 30.38 20.71
C SER A 114 40.34 28.91 21.01
N LEU A 115 41.24 28.21 21.72
CA LEU A 115 41.03 26.82 22.12
C LEU A 115 39.91 26.72 23.16
N SER A 116 39.88 27.65 24.13
CA SER A 116 38.82 27.71 25.13
C SER A 116 37.46 28.04 24.52
N THR A 117 37.41 28.98 23.56
CA THR A 117 36.16 29.32 22.87
C THR A 117 35.69 28.15 22.02
N LEU A 118 36.59 27.46 21.31
CA LEU A 118 36.23 26.27 20.53
C LEU A 118 35.73 25.14 21.44
N ALA A 119 36.37 24.90 22.58
CA ALA A 119 35.92 23.89 23.55
C ALA A 119 34.51 24.22 24.09
N ILE A 120 34.22 25.49 24.35
CA ILE A 120 32.89 25.94 24.80
C ILE A 120 31.86 25.79 23.67
N GLU A 121 32.18 26.25 22.45
CA GLU A 121 31.26 26.19 21.31
C GLU A 121 30.94 24.75 20.89
N LEU A 122 31.93 23.86 20.93
CA LEU A 122 31.78 22.44 20.63
C LEU A 122 31.28 21.62 21.82
N ASN A 123 31.09 22.27 22.98
CA ASN A 123 30.68 21.67 24.25
C ASN A 123 31.53 20.43 24.60
N THR A 124 32.85 20.54 24.47
CA THR A 124 33.77 19.43 24.76
C THR A 124 34.04 19.33 26.26
N PRO A 125 34.15 18.10 26.82
CA PRO A 125 34.45 17.91 28.23
C PRO A 125 35.89 18.29 28.61
N SER A 126 36.78 18.41 27.61
CA SER A 126 38.19 18.77 27.80
C SER A 126 38.65 19.78 26.76
N CYS A 127 39.63 20.60 27.15
CA CYS A 127 40.34 21.55 26.28
C CYS A 127 41.49 20.87 25.50
N ASP A 128 41.51 19.53 25.43
CA ASP A 128 42.53 18.78 24.70
C ASP A 128 42.25 18.84 23.19
N ALA A 129 43.28 19.12 22.39
CA ALA A 129 43.16 19.28 20.96
C ALA A 129 42.61 18.01 20.28
N LEU A 130 42.97 16.82 20.78
CA LEU A 130 42.46 15.55 20.25
C LEU A 130 40.95 15.39 20.49
N SER A 131 40.48 15.75 21.69
CA SER A 131 39.05 15.69 22.03
C SER A 131 38.21 16.62 21.15
N ILE A 132 38.73 17.82 20.87
CA ILE A 132 38.10 18.80 19.98
C ILE A 132 38.02 18.23 18.56
N VAL A 133 39.11 17.68 18.04
CA VAL A 133 39.13 17.07 16.70
C VAL A 133 38.14 15.90 16.62
N GLU A 134 38.07 15.03 17.63
CA GLU A 134 37.11 13.94 17.66
C GLU A 134 35.66 14.44 17.65
N THR A 135 35.33 15.47 18.43
CA THR A 135 33.98 16.04 18.38
C THR A 135 33.66 16.69 17.05
N VAL A 136 34.62 17.39 16.43
CA VAL A 136 34.43 18.01 15.11
C VAL A 136 34.24 16.96 14.02
N THR A 137 35.01 15.87 14.04
CA THR A 137 34.84 14.79 13.06
C THR A 137 33.51 14.07 13.24
N ASN A 138 33.09 13.83 14.48
CA ASN A 138 31.78 13.25 14.78
C ASN A 138 30.62 14.19 14.37
N LEU A 139 30.71 15.49 14.65
CA LEU A 139 29.73 16.48 14.20
C LEU A 139 29.69 16.56 12.67
N THR A 140 30.84 16.50 12.00
CA THR A 140 30.91 16.49 10.54
C THR A 140 30.27 15.23 9.96
N LEU A 141 30.53 14.06 10.55
CA LEU A 141 29.94 12.78 10.14
C LEU A 141 28.42 12.76 10.32
N THR A 142 27.94 13.24 11.46
CA THR A 142 26.50 13.33 11.73
C THR A 142 25.82 14.31 10.79
N GLN A 143 26.40 15.49 10.55
CA GLN A 143 25.92 16.45 9.55
C GLN A 143 25.84 15.83 8.15
N GLN A 144 26.87 15.10 7.72
CA GLN A 144 26.86 14.41 6.43
C GLN A 144 25.78 13.32 6.37
N THR A 145 25.62 12.55 7.43
CA THR A 145 24.60 11.50 7.49
C THR A 145 23.19 12.09 7.42
N LEU A 146 22.93 13.16 8.18
CA LEU A 146 21.63 13.84 8.19
C LEU A 146 21.33 14.48 6.83
N THR A 147 22.28 15.18 6.22
CA THR A 147 22.11 15.77 4.89
C THR A 147 21.84 14.72 3.82
N GLN A 148 22.56 13.59 3.83
CA GLN A 148 22.28 12.47 2.93
C GLN A 148 20.88 11.87 3.17
N SER A 149 20.48 11.71 4.44
CA SER A 149 19.15 11.20 4.78
C SER A 149 18.03 12.13 4.29
N LEU A 150 18.22 13.46 4.40
CA LEU A 150 17.29 14.46 3.92
C LEU A 150 17.18 14.42 2.39
N ILE A 151 18.30 14.33 1.67
CA ILE A 151 18.30 14.18 0.21
C ILE A 151 17.53 12.91 -0.18
N ARG A 152 17.74 11.80 0.52
CA ARG A 152 17.01 10.55 0.24
C ARG A 152 15.51 10.68 0.51
N LEU A 153 15.13 11.30 1.63
CA LEU A 153 13.72 11.49 1.99
C LEU A 153 13.00 12.41 1.00
N THR A 154 13.63 13.50 0.60
CA THR A 154 13.06 14.42 -0.40
C THR A 154 12.89 13.77 -1.77
N GLN A 155 13.85 12.94 -2.20
CA GLN A 155 13.71 12.14 -3.42
C GLN A 155 12.56 11.13 -3.31
N LEU A 156 12.43 10.46 -2.16
CA LEU A 156 11.37 9.50 -1.92
C LEU A 156 9.99 10.17 -1.89
N GLN A 157 9.87 11.32 -1.21
CA GLN A 157 8.67 12.12 -1.19
C GLN A 157 8.25 12.51 -2.61
N LYS A 158 9.16 13.10 -3.39
CA LYS A 158 8.90 13.47 -4.78
C LYS A 158 8.41 12.28 -5.61
N ARG A 159 9.03 11.10 -5.42
CA ARG A 159 8.62 9.88 -6.11
C ARG A 159 7.21 9.44 -5.70
N LEU A 160 6.89 9.48 -4.41
CA LEU A 160 5.56 9.13 -3.92
C LEU A 160 4.50 10.10 -4.43
N GLU A 161 4.78 11.39 -4.45
CA GLU A 161 3.88 12.41 -5.03
C GLU A 161 3.63 12.15 -6.52
N THR A 162 4.67 11.83 -7.29
CA THR A 162 4.49 11.47 -8.72
C THR A 162 3.65 10.20 -8.90
N HIS A 163 3.82 9.19 -8.04
CA HIS A 163 3.02 7.97 -8.09
C HIS A 163 1.58 8.22 -7.68
N LEU A 164 1.34 9.04 -6.64
CA LEU A 164 -0.01 9.43 -6.24
C LEU A 164 -0.72 10.18 -7.37
N GLN A 165 -0.04 11.13 -8.02
CA GLN A 165 -0.61 11.85 -9.15
C GLN A 165 -0.93 10.91 -10.31
N SER A 166 -0.06 9.94 -10.60
CA SER A 166 -0.28 8.93 -11.63
C SER A 166 -1.42 7.97 -11.29
N LEU A 167 -1.56 7.59 -10.02
CA LEU A 167 -2.66 6.72 -9.56
C LEU A 167 -3.99 7.47 -9.59
N TRP A 168 -3.99 8.76 -9.24
CA TRP A 168 -5.18 9.60 -9.37
C TRP A 168 -5.59 9.79 -10.82
N SER A 169 -4.65 10.02 -11.74
CA SER A 169 -4.98 10.12 -13.16
C SER A 169 -5.54 8.80 -13.70
N ALA A 170 -4.92 7.66 -13.35
CA ALA A 170 -5.40 6.34 -13.74
C ALA A 170 -6.79 6.01 -13.13
N ASN A 171 -7.01 6.37 -11.87
CA ASN A 171 -8.32 6.18 -11.23
C ASN A 171 -9.39 7.04 -11.89
N HIS A 172 -9.06 8.30 -12.22
CA HIS A 172 -9.95 9.19 -12.92
C HIS A 172 -10.28 8.67 -14.33
N GLU A 173 -9.28 8.14 -15.05
CA GLU A 173 -9.47 7.49 -16.35
C GLU A 173 -10.41 6.28 -16.23
N LEU A 174 -10.18 5.38 -15.27
CA LEU A 174 -11.07 4.23 -15.05
C LEU A 174 -12.50 4.62 -14.62
N ARG A 175 -12.66 5.78 -13.99
CA ARG A 175 -13.97 6.32 -13.63
C ARG A 175 -14.62 7.14 -14.74
N SER A 176 -13.87 7.45 -15.80
CA SER A 176 -14.38 8.21 -16.94
C SER A 176 -15.47 7.43 -17.66
N GLU A 177 -16.32 8.15 -18.41
CA GLU A 177 -17.46 7.55 -19.11
C GLU A 177 -17.06 6.46 -20.12
N ASN A 178 -15.80 6.45 -20.56
CA ASN A 178 -15.26 5.45 -21.49
C ASN A 178 -15.20 4.03 -20.88
N PHE A 179 -15.05 3.93 -19.56
CA PHE A 179 -14.94 2.66 -18.83
C PHE A 179 -16.17 2.35 -17.99
N GLN A 180 -17.19 3.22 -17.98
CA GLN A 180 -18.48 2.91 -17.39
C GLN A 180 -19.35 2.17 -18.39
N ALA A 181 -20.14 1.19 -17.91
CA ALA A 181 -21.12 0.52 -18.75
C ALA A 181 -22.10 1.56 -19.32
N PRO A 182 -22.27 1.65 -20.65
CA PRO A 182 -23.24 2.56 -21.25
C PRO A 182 -24.61 2.40 -20.60
N ARG A 183 -25.17 3.50 -20.06
CA ARG A 183 -26.45 3.48 -19.30
C ARG A 183 -27.61 2.89 -20.10
N GLU A 184 -27.52 2.96 -21.42
CA GLU A 184 -28.50 2.43 -22.35
C GLU A 184 -28.51 0.88 -22.41
N LEU A 185 -27.39 0.20 -22.11
CA LEU A 185 -27.32 -1.28 -22.15
C LEU A 185 -28.30 -1.95 -21.20
N ALA A 186 -28.48 -1.41 -20.00
CA ALA A 186 -29.43 -1.97 -19.03
C ALA A 186 -30.87 -1.84 -19.54
N ARG A 187 -31.22 -0.69 -20.12
CA ARG A 187 -32.53 -0.46 -20.73
C ARG A 187 -32.76 -1.38 -21.92
N GLN A 188 -31.80 -1.45 -22.84
CA GLN A 188 -31.85 -2.36 -23.98
C GLN A 188 -31.98 -3.81 -23.51
N THR A 189 -31.21 -4.27 -22.53
CA THR A 189 -31.31 -5.65 -22.03
C THR A 189 -32.71 -5.98 -21.50
N LEU A 190 -33.38 -5.03 -20.85
CA LEU A 190 -34.77 -5.20 -20.41
C LEU A 190 -35.75 -5.30 -21.59
N ASP A 191 -35.60 -4.44 -22.59
CA ASP A 191 -36.46 -4.45 -23.79
C ASP A 191 -36.27 -5.72 -24.61
N TRP A 192 -35.01 -6.17 -24.79
CA TRP A 192 -34.69 -7.42 -25.46
C TRP A 192 -35.23 -8.63 -24.70
N ASN A 193 -35.20 -8.62 -23.36
CA ASN A 193 -35.83 -9.67 -22.55
C ASN A 193 -37.35 -9.69 -22.69
N ARG A 194 -38.01 -8.53 -22.74
CA ARG A 194 -39.46 -8.43 -22.99
C ARG A 194 -39.82 -8.97 -24.36
N ASN A 195 -39.12 -8.53 -25.40
CA ASN A 195 -39.31 -9.01 -26.77
C ASN A 195 -39.06 -10.53 -26.87
N THR A 196 -38.03 -11.04 -26.21
CA THR A 196 -37.74 -12.48 -26.18
C THR A 196 -38.88 -13.26 -25.52
N LYS A 197 -39.45 -12.77 -24.41
CA LYS A 197 -40.63 -13.40 -23.77
C LYS A 197 -41.84 -13.41 -24.70
N GLN A 198 -42.11 -12.30 -25.38
CA GLN A 198 -43.21 -12.21 -26.36
C GLN A 198 -43.00 -13.17 -27.53
N LEU A 199 -41.80 -13.25 -28.09
CA LEU A 199 -41.47 -14.17 -29.17
C LEU A 199 -41.58 -15.63 -28.72
N ARG A 200 -41.16 -15.97 -27.50
CA ARG A 200 -41.37 -17.33 -26.93
C ARG A 200 -42.85 -17.69 -26.84
N SER A 201 -43.70 -16.76 -26.38
CA SER A 201 -45.16 -16.95 -26.36
C SER A 201 -45.72 -17.18 -27.77
N LYS A 202 -45.28 -16.40 -28.76
CA LYS A 202 -45.70 -16.59 -30.15
C LYS A 202 -45.21 -17.91 -30.72
N ILE A 203 -43.99 -18.35 -30.41
CA ILE A 203 -43.46 -19.65 -30.85
C ILE A 203 -44.32 -20.79 -30.27
N THR A 204 -44.69 -20.72 -28.98
CA THR A 204 -45.59 -21.71 -28.40
C THR A 204 -46.96 -21.69 -29.07
N GLU A 205 -47.53 -20.51 -29.33
CA GLU A 205 -48.81 -20.40 -30.06
C GLU A 205 -48.72 -20.95 -31.50
N TYR A 206 -47.62 -20.69 -32.22
CA TYR A 206 -47.43 -21.22 -33.56
C TYR A 206 -47.17 -22.73 -33.55
N ASN A 207 -46.47 -23.26 -32.55
CA ASN A 207 -46.32 -24.70 -32.36
C ASN A 207 -47.66 -25.36 -32.04
N ASP A 208 -48.49 -24.75 -31.19
CA ASP A 208 -49.84 -25.23 -30.89
C ASP A 208 -50.70 -25.20 -32.16
N ARG A 209 -50.67 -24.11 -32.93
CA ARG A 209 -51.37 -24.04 -34.22
C ARG A 209 -50.87 -25.08 -35.22
N LEU A 210 -49.56 -25.28 -35.33
CA LEU A 210 -48.97 -26.33 -36.17
C LEU A 210 -49.38 -27.72 -35.70
N SER A 211 -49.47 -27.96 -34.39
CA SER A 211 -49.96 -29.22 -33.85
C SER A 211 -51.45 -29.46 -34.17
N THR A 212 -52.26 -28.40 -34.18
CA THR A 212 -53.68 -28.49 -34.60
C THR A 212 -53.85 -28.62 -36.12
N LEU A 213 -52.93 -28.04 -36.91
CA LEU A 213 -52.89 -28.14 -38.37
C LEU A 213 -52.18 -29.39 -38.88
N ASN A 214 -51.52 -30.14 -37.98
CA ASN A 214 -50.95 -31.44 -38.25
C ASN A 214 -51.79 -32.56 -37.58
N PRO A 215 -53.04 -32.78 -38.02
CA PRO A 215 -53.88 -33.86 -37.51
C PRO A 215 -53.37 -35.26 -37.91
N TYR A 216 -52.26 -35.38 -38.64
CA TYR A 216 -51.73 -36.67 -39.11
C TYR A 216 -50.77 -37.38 -38.13
N GLN A 217 -50.50 -36.83 -36.93
CA GLN A 217 -49.72 -37.53 -35.88
C GLN A 217 -50.48 -37.77 -34.56
N GLY A 218 -51.78 -37.49 -34.51
CA GLY A 218 -52.60 -37.64 -33.31
C GLY A 218 -53.65 -38.74 -33.42
N SER A 219 -53.23 -40.00 -33.56
CA SER A 219 -54.11 -41.13 -33.23
C SER A 219 -54.02 -41.39 -31.72
N PRO A 220 -55.11 -41.26 -30.94
CA PRO A 220 -55.05 -41.48 -29.50
C PRO A 220 -54.99 -42.99 -29.21
N SER A 221 -53.80 -43.49 -28.88
CA SER A 221 -53.63 -44.81 -28.28
C SER A 221 -54.16 -44.78 -26.84
N PRO A 222 -55.17 -45.61 -26.48
CA PRO A 222 -55.81 -45.56 -25.18
C PRO A 222 -55.12 -46.52 -24.21
N TYR A 223 -53.87 -46.27 -23.80
CA TYR A 223 -53.33 -46.91 -22.58
C TYR A 223 -52.24 -46.05 -21.92
N SER A 224 -52.44 -45.82 -20.62
CA SER A 224 -51.48 -45.47 -19.58
C SER A 224 -51.00 -44.02 -19.42
N SER A 225 -51.75 -43.28 -18.60
CA SER A 225 -51.43 -42.91 -17.21
C SER A 225 -50.07 -42.29 -16.81
N PRO A 226 -50.03 -41.49 -15.72
CA PRO A 226 -49.41 -40.17 -15.73
C PRO A 226 -48.08 -40.12 -14.97
N ARG A 227 -47.17 -39.25 -15.40
CA ARG A 227 -46.03 -38.85 -14.55
C ARG A 227 -45.56 -37.42 -14.80
N ARG A 228 -45.88 -36.57 -13.82
CA ARG A 228 -45.14 -35.34 -13.50
C ARG A 228 -43.74 -35.71 -13.00
N ASN A 229 -42.70 -35.16 -13.63
CA ASN A 229 -41.70 -34.27 -13.00
C ASN A 229 -40.46 -34.17 -13.89
N HIS A 230 -39.96 -32.95 -14.00
CA HIS A 230 -38.77 -32.57 -14.76
C HIS A 230 -37.54 -33.38 -14.37
N SER A 231 -36.72 -33.77 -15.35
CA SER A 231 -35.34 -33.28 -15.54
C SER A 231 -34.50 -34.27 -16.35
N ARG A 232 -33.80 -33.74 -17.35
CA ARG A 232 -32.58 -34.30 -17.96
C ARG A 232 -32.67 -35.69 -18.59
N SER A 233 -32.84 -35.72 -19.91
CA SER A 233 -31.97 -36.51 -20.77
C SER A 233 -32.18 -36.11 -22.24
N ASN A 234 -31.18 -35.43 -22.78
CA ASN A 234 -30.64 -35.60 -24.12
C ASN A 234 -31.53 -36.40 -25.11
N THR A 235 -32.47 -35.73 -25.78
CA THR A 235 -33.10 -36.28 -26.98
C THR A 235 -32.32 -35.80 -28.19
N VAL A 236 -31.33 -36.59 -28.59
CA VAL A 236 -30.75 -36.53 -29.93
C VAL A 236 -31.89 -36.85 -30.89
N SER A 237 -32.46 -35.80 -31.47
CA SER A 237 -33.30 -35.93 -32.65
C SER A 237 -32.46 -36.60 -33.73
N LEU A 238 -32.94 -37.72 -34.25
CA LEU A 238 -32.35 -38.46 -35.35
C LEU A 238 -32.34 -37.58 -36.61
N THR A 239 -31.35 -36.71 -36.72
CA THR A 239 -30.89 -36.18 -38.00
C THR A 239 -30.27 -37.33 -38.79
N PRO A 240 -30.51 -37.47 -40.11
CA PRO A 240 -29.92 -38.54 -40.90
C PRO A 240 -28.41 -38.62 -40.64
N VAL A 241 -27.90 -39.82 -40.36
CA VAL A 241 -26.48 -40.07 -40.01
C VAL A 241 -25.52 -39.40 -41.00
N GLU A 242 -25.93 -39.26 -42.26
CA GLU A 242 -25.27 -38.50 -43.33
C GLU A 242 -24.91 -37.05 -42.92
N GLU A 243 -25.85 -36.30 -42.33
CA GLU A 243 -25.61 -34.91 -41.94
C GLU A 243 -24.61 -34.77 -40.79
N VAL A 244 -24.59 -35.76 -39.89
CA VAL A 244 -23.64 -35.79 -38.76
C VAL A 244 -22.25 -36.09 -39.29
N VAL A 245 -22.12 -37.03 -40.23
CA VAL A 245 -20.85 -37.38 -40.87
C VAL A 245 -20.30 -36.21 -41.70
N GLU A 246 -21.15 -35.47 -42.42
CA GLU A 246 -20.71 -34.26 -43.12
C GLU A 246 -20.25 -33.16 -42.15
N LYS A 247 -20.97 -32.96 -41.04
CA LYS A 247 -20.57 -31.98 -40.02
C LYS A 247 -19.26 -32.39 -39.35
N GLU A 248 -19.04 -33.67 -39.10
CA GLU A 248 -17.78 -34.21 -38.57
C GLU A 248 -16.60 -33.97 -39.53
N LYS A 249 -16.79 -34.21 -40.84
CA LYS A 249 -15.77 -33.89 -41.86
C LYS A 249 -15.43 -32.39 -41.89
N ARG A 250 -16.45 -31.52 -41.88
CA ARG A 250 -16.23 -30.06 -41.83
C ARG A 250 -15.51 -29.61 -40.56
N LEU A 251 -15.78 -30.26 -39.43
CA LEU A 251 -15.09 -29.98 -38.16
C LEU A 251 -13.63 -30.42 -38.19
N LEU A 252 -13.33 -31.58 -38.78
CA LEU A 252 -11.96 -32.05 -38.95
C LEU A 252 -11.18 -31.11 -39.88
N GLU A 253 -11.74 -30.73 -41.02
CA GLU A 253 -11.13 -29.76 -41.94
C GLU A 253 -10.90 -28.39 -41.28
N LEU A 254 -11.86 -27.92 -40.49
CA LEU A 254 -11.71 -26.66 -39.74
C LEU A 254 -10.65 -26.79 -38.64
N GLY A 255 -10.58 -27.94 -37.97
CA GLY A 255 -9.57 -28.24 -36.96
C GLY A 255 -8.16 -28.25 -37.54
N GLU A 256 -7.97 -28.82 -38.73
CA GLU A 256 -6.69 -28.76 -39.43
C GLU A 256 -6.29 -27.33 -39.79
N LYS A 257 -7.24 -26.53 -40.31
CA LYS A 257 -7.01 -25.11 -40.61
C LYS A 257 -6.69 -24.28 -39.36
N VAL A 258 -7.38 -24.53 -38.26
CA VAL A 258 -7.10 -23.84 -36.98
C VAL A 258 -5.71 -24.21 -36.49
N ARG A 259 -5.32 -25.48 -36.54
CA ARG A 259 -3.99 -25.93 -36.16
C ARG A 259 -2.89 -25.28 -37.02
N GLU A 260 -3.10 -25.20 -38.33
CA GLU A 260 -2.16 -24.53 -39.25
C GLU A 260 -2.05 -23.02 -38.93
N LEU A 261 -3.18 -22.35 -38.70
CA LEU A 261 -3.20 -20.94 -38.31
C LEU A 261 -2.56 -20.71 -36.94
N GLU A 262 -2.76 -21.62 -35.97
CA GLU A 262 -2.11 -21.56 -34.66
C GLU A 262 -0.59 -21.72 -34.78
N GLU A 263 -0.10 -22.59 -35.67
CA GLU A 263 1.32 -22.73 -35.95
C GLU A 263 1.90 -21.45 -36.59
N GLN A 264 1.18 -20.86 -37.56
CA GLN A 264 1.55 -19.58 -38.15
C GLN A 264 1.55 -18.45 -37.11
N VAL A 265 0.53 -18.35 -36.24
CA VAL A 265 0.45 -17.35 -35.17
C VAL A 265 1.54 -17.53 -34.14
N LYS A 266 1.91 -18.78 -33.82
CA LYS A 266 3.02 -19.07 -32.90
C LYS A 266 4.35 -18.52 -33.41
N ALA A 267 4.58 -18.50 -34.73
CA ALA A 267 5.77 -17.88 -35.32
C ALA A 267 5.84 -16.36 -35.10
N TYR A 268 4.69 -15.69 -34.90
CA TYR A 268 4.60 -14.26 -34.62
C TYR A 268 4.44 -13.93 -33.13
N LYS A 269 4.53 -14.93 -32.23
CA LYS A 269 4.39 -14.74 -30.78
C LYS A 269 5.47 -13.77 -30.27
N GLY A 270 5.02 -12.62 -29.76
CA GLY A 270 5.89 -11.56 -29.23
C GLY A 270 6.02 -10.32 -30.13
N LEU A 271 5.43 -10.34 -31.34
CA LEU A 271 5.32 -9.13 -32.17
C LEU A 271 4.10 -8.28 -31.74
N PRO A 272 4.23 -6.95 -31.70
CA PRO A 272 3.10 -6.03 -31.55
C PRO A 272 2.03 -6.22 -32.64
N LYS A 273 0.78 -5.87 -32.31
CA LYS A 273 -0.38 -5.99 -33.22
C LYS A 273 -0.27 -5.07 -34.45
N ASP A 274 0.46 -3.96 -34.33
CA ASP A 274 0.68 -3.00 -35.41
C ASP A 274 1.92 -3.35 -36.26
N LYS A 275 1.73 -3.36 -37.59
CA LYS A 275 2.74 -3.77 -38.58
C LYS A 275 4.03 -2.95 -38.51
N ASP A 276 3.90 -1.64 -38.30
CA ASP A 276 5.06 -0.74 -38.27
C ASP A 276 5.87 -0.87 -36.98
N ASP A 277 5.21 -1.18 -35.85
CA ASP A 277 5.90 -1.43 -34.60
C ASP A 277 6.53 -2.83 -34.56
N ALA A 278 5.89 -3.84 -35.16
CA ALA A 278 6.50 -5.15 -35.39
C ALA A 278 7.79 -5.05 -36.22
N ARG A 279 7.81 -4.21 -37.25
CA ARG A 279 9.02 -3.93 -38.05
C ARG A 279 10.15 -3.33 -37.21
N LYS A 280 9.84 -2.35 -36.34
CA LYS A 280 10.83 -1.73 -35.44
C LYS A 280 11.42 -2.76 -34.47
N VAL A 281 10.60 -3.64 -33.90
CA VAL A 281 11.05 -4.69 -32.97
C VAL A 281 11.95 -5.70 -33.69
N VAL A 282 11.58 -6.15 -34.89
CA VAL A 282 12.40 -7.06 -35.71
C VAL A 282 13.74 -6.43 -36.07
N GLU A 283 13.75 -5.16 -36.49
CA GLU A 283 14.98 -4.43 -36.80
C GLU A 283 15.87 -4.24 -35.56
N LYS A 284 15.29 -4.02 -34.38
CA LYS A 284 16.04 -3.97 -33.12
C LYS A 284 16.71 -5.31 -32.81
N ILE A 285 15.97 -6.42 -32.91
CA ILE A 285 16.49 -7.77 -32.66
C ILE A 285 17.55 -8.18 -33.69
N ARG A 286 17.41 -7.77 -34.96
CA ARG A 286 18.44 -7.96 -36.00
C ARG A 286 19.73 -7.25 -35.65
N LYS A 287 19.66 -5.96 -35.29
CA LYS A 287 20.83 -5.18 -34.86
C LYS A 287 21.52 -5.79 -33.64
N GLU A 288 20.76 -6.36 -32.70
CA GLU A 288 21.31 -7.05 -31.54
C GLU A 288 22.02 -8.36 -31.92
N ASN A 289 21.41 -9.17 -32.80
CA ASN A 289 22.04 -10.37 -33.35
C ASN A 289 23.32 -10.06 -34.12
N ASP A 290 23.35 -8.99 -34.92
CA ASP A 290 24.55 -8.59 -35.65
C ASP A 290 25.67 -8.17 -34.70
N LYS A 291 25.34 -7.44 -33.62
CA LYS A 291 26.31 -7.12 -32.57
C LYS A 291 26.85 -8.38 -31.87
N LEU A 292 25.97 -9.34 -31.57
CA LEU A 292 26.39 -10.62 -30.97
C LEU A 292 27.25 -11.44 -31.93
N ARG A 293 26.92 -11.45 -33.22
CA ARG A 293 27.73 -12.08 -34.28
C ARG A 293 29.10 -11.41 -34.40
N GLN A 294 29.17 -10.08 -34.45
CA GLN A 294 30.45 -9.36 -34.45
C GLN A 294 31.27 -9.64 -33.18
N LYS A 295 30.62 -9.73 -32.01
CA LYS A 295 31.30 -10.08 -30.76
C LYS A 295 31.83 -11.52 -30.81
N ARG A 296 31.03 -12.47 -31.29
CA ARG A 296 31.45 -13.85 -31.52
C ARG A 296 32.64 -13.88 -32.48
N ASP A 297 32.56 -13.21 -33.62
CA ASP A 297 33.59 -13.26 -34.65
C ASP A 297 34.90 -12.64 -34.15
N ARG A 298 34.85 -11.53 -33.41
CA ARG A 298 36.03 -10.97 -32.71
C ARG A 298 36.64 -11.93 -31.68
N LEU A 299 35.80 -12.61 -30.90
CA LEU A 299 36.28 -13.60 -29.92
C LEU A 299 36.88 -14.83 -30.62
N PHE A 300 36.33 -15.24 -31.76
CA PHE A 300 36.87 -16.33 -32.58
C PHE A 300 38.18 -15.93 -33.27
N GLU A 301 38.28 -14.73 -33.84
CA GLU A 301 39.53 -14.19 -34.40
C GLU A 301 40.63 -14.14 -33.33
N GLY A 302 40.30 -13.72 -32.11
CA GLY A 302 41.23 -13.75 -30.99
C GLY A 302 41.63 -15.15 -30.52
N LEU A 303 40.87 -16.20 -30.86
CA LEU A 303 41.17 -17.60 -30.51
C LEU A 303 41.92 -18.35 -31.63
N VAL A 304 41.76 -17.93 -32.89
CA VAL A 304 42.35 -18.57 -34.07
C VAL A 304 43.62 -17.84 -34.55
N GLY A 305 43.79 -16.57 -34.18
CA GLY A 305 44.96 -15.74 -34.53
C GLY A 305 46.04 -15.63 -33.45
N GLY A 306 46.02 -16.51 -32.44
CA GLY A 306 47.03 -16.62 -31.37
C GLY A 306 47.89 -17.86 -31.52
#